data_AF-A0A6B3F7J2-F1
#
_entry.id   AF-A0A6B3F7J2-F1
#
_cell.length_a   1.000
_cell.length_b   1.000
_cell.length_c   1.000
_cell.angle_alpha   90.00
_cell.angle_beta   90.00
_cell.angle_gamma   90.00
#
_symmetry.space_group_name_H-M   'P 1'
#
loop_
_entity.id
_entity.type
_entity.pdbx_description
1 polymer ?
#
loop_
_entity_poly.entity_id
_entity_poly.type
_entity_poly.pdbx_seq_one_letter_code
_entity_poly.pdbx_strand_id
1 'polypeptide(L)'
;PTVTVEPVREAGRVQRPYQGTYQSARRYVLKTFADSKSDTLRAKAARFLTDDPCPVCHGTRLKPEALAVTFAGRTIAETVRLPLTALAAML
;
A
#
# COMPACT_ATOMS: atom_id res chain seq x y z
N PRO A 1 11.41 16.74 -12.36
CA PRO A 1 11.81 18.01 -13.03
C PRO A 1 12.89 18.67 -12.18
N THR A 2 13.84 19.36 -12.80
CA THR A 2 14.83 20.15 -12.05
C THR A 2 14.16 21.42 -11.55
N VAL A 3 14.32 21.71 -10.26
CA VAL A 3 13.76 22.89 -9.59
C VAL A 3 14.86 23.60 -8.82
N THR A 4 14.78 24.92 -8.77
CA THR A 4 15.60 25.72 -7.86
C THR A 4 15.04 25.57 -6.45
N VAL A 5 15.85 25.05 -5.52
CA VAL A 5 15.51 24.94 -4.10
C VAL A 5 16.15 26.08 -3.35
N GLU A 6 15.35 26.85 -2.60
CA GLU A 6 15.80 27.91 -1.70
C GLU A 6 15.68 27.42 -0.25
N PRO A 7 16.76 26.87 0.34
CA PRO A 7 16.67 26.24 1.66
C PRO A 7 16.69 27.27 2.79
N VAL A 8 15.63 27.31 3.60
CA VAL A 8 15.63 28.03 4.87
C VAL A 8 16.35 27.18 5.93
N ARG A 9 17.43 27.69 6.50
CA ARG A 9 18.27 26.99 7.49
C ARG A 9 18.47 27.85 8.75
N GLU A 10 18.97 27.23 9.82
CA GLU A 10 19.32 27.91 11.07
C GLU A 10 20.34 29.05 10.89
N ALA A 11 20.32 30.01 11.82
CA ALA A 11 21.27 31.13 11.83
C ALA A 11 22.72 30.63 11.85
N GLY A 12 23.55 31.15 10.93
CA GLY A 12 24.94 30.74 10.76
C GLY A 12 25.18 29.66 9.69
N ARG A 13 24.14 29.04 9.13
CA ARG A 13 24.28 28.11 7.98
C ARG A 13 24.12 28.82 6.65
N VAL A 14 24.94 28.44 5.67
CA VAL A 14 24.90 28.97 4.30
C VAL A 14 23.59 28.57 3.61
N GLN A 15 22.79 29.57 3.21
CA GLN A 15 21.50 29.39 2.53
C GLN A 15 21.61 29.53 1.00
N ARG A 16 22.58 28.84 0.39
CA ARG A 16 22.76 28.91 -1.07
C ARG A 16 21.65 28.13 -1.79
N PRO A 17 20.94 28.76 -2.75
CA PRO A 17 20.04 28.05 -3.63
C PRO A 17 20.79 27.00 -4.46
N TYR A 18 20.12 25.90 -4.77
CA TYR A 18 20.70 24.84 -5.60
C TYR A 18 19.66 24.24 -6.55
N GLN A 19 20.14 23.65 -7.65
CA GLN A 19 19.30 22.90 -8.57
C GLN A 19 19.11 21.48 -8.03
N GLY A 20 17.87 21.11 -7.75
CA GLY A 20 17.50 19.79 -7.23
C GLY A 20 16.47 19.10 -8.11
N THR A 21 16.46 17.77 -8.09
CA THR A 21 15.38 17.02 -8.72
C THR A 21 14.18 17.00 -7.79
N TYR A 22 13.07 17.59 -8.24
CA TYR A 22 11.82 17.57 -7.48
C TYR A 22 11.22 16.16 -7.41
N GLN A 23 10.80 15.78 -6.20
CA GLN A 23 9.97 14.61 -5.92
C GLN A 23 8.74 15.06 -5.14
N SER A 24 7.55 14.66 -5.58
CA SER A 24 6.32 14.97 -4.85
C SER A 24 6.23 14.20 -3.54
N ALA A 25 5.53 14.77 -2.55
CA ALA A 25 5.29 14.12 -1.26
C ALA A 25 4.69 12.72 -1.43
N ARG A 26 3.67 12.58 -2.30
CA ARG A 26 3.07 11.27 -2.64
C ARG A 26 4.11 10.28 -3.15
N ARG A 27 4.96 10.69 -4.11
CA ARG A 27 5.99 9.82 -4.69
C ARG A 27 7.05 9.45 -3.65
N TYR A 28 7.40 10.37 -2.75
CA TYR A 28 8.32 10.09 -1.65
C TYR A 28 7.75 9.07 -0.67
N VAL A 29 6.51 9.25 -0.21
CA VAL A 29 5.84 8.33 0.72
C VAL A 29 5.72 6.93 0.13
N LEU A 30 5.19 6.82 -1.10
CA LEU A 30 5.01 5.52 -1.76
C LEU A 30 6.34 4.79 -1.99
N LYS A 31 7.37 5.52 -2.46
CA LYS A 31 8.70 4.95 -2.67
C LYS A 31 9.34 4.50 -1.37
N THR A 32 9.25 5.33 -0.33
CA THR A 32 9.80 5.00 1.00
C THR A 32 9.14 3.75 1.57
N PHE A 33 7.82 3.62 1.45
CA PHE A 33 7.11 2.45 1.93
C PHE A 33 7.49 1.16 1.17
N ALA A 34 7.64 1.24 -0.16
CA ALA A 34 7.95 0.09 -1.00
C ALA A 34 9.42 -0.35 -0.95
N ASP A 35 10.35 0.60 -0.99
CA ASP A 35 11.78 0.31 -1.24
C ASP A 35 12.65 0.34 0.03
N SER A 36 12.20 0.98 1.12
CA SER A 36 13.04 1.18 2.30
C SER A 36 13.27 -0.13 3.07
N LYS A 37 14.54 -0.43 3.35
CA LYS A 37 14.94 -1.56 4.21
C LYS A 37 14.80 -1.26 5.71
N SER A 38 14.58 -0.01 6.09
CA SER A 38 14.44 0.41 7.48
C SER A 38 12.98 0.32 7.92
N ASP A 39 12.70 -0.51 8.92
CA ASP A 39 11.36 -0.69 9.48
C ASP A 39 10.80 0.61 10.05
N THR A 40 11.64 1.44 10.69
CA THR A 40 11.22 2.73 11.25
C THR A 40 10.80 3.71 10.16
N LEU A 41 11.51 3.74 9.03
CA LEU A 41 11.13 4.58 7.88
C LEU A 41 9.86 4.05 7.21
N ARG A 42 9.73 2.73 7.04
CA ARG A 42 8.47 2.15 6.50
C ARG A 42 7.29 2.48 7.40
N ALA A 43 7.43 2.34 8.72
CA ALA A 43 6.38 2.67 9.68
C ALA A 43 6.00 4.15 9.66
N LYS A 44 6.95 5.07 9.49
CA LYS A 44 6.66 6.50 9.31
C LYS A 44 5.88 6.76 8.03
N ALA A 45 6.28 6.15 6.91
CA ALA A 45 5.57 6.29 5.64
C ALA A 45 4.15 5.70 5.70
N ALA A 46 3.98 4.55 6.38
CA ALA A 46 2.70 3.86 6.52
C ALA A 46 1.61 4.70 7.18
N ARG A 47 1.97 5.66 8.06
CA ARG A 47 1.02 6.58 8.71
C ARG A 47 0.24 7.47 7.73
N PHE A 48 0.73 7.61 6.50
CA PHE A 48 0.11 8.40 5.44
C PHE A 48 -0.60 7.52 4.39
N LEU A 49 -0.75 6.22 4.65
CA LEU A 49 -1.38 5.26 3.75
C LEU A 49 -2.63 4.67 4.40
N THR A 50 -3.64 4.39 3.59
CA THR A 50 -4.82 3.60 3.93
C THR A 50 -4.83 2.35 3.07
N ASP A 51 -5.36 1.24 3.58
CA ASP A 51 -5.65 0.07 2.78
C ASP A 51 -7.03 0.20 2.13
N ASP A 52 -7.14 -0.34 0.92
CA ASP A 52 -8.38 -0.46 0.15
C ASP A 52 -8.47 -1.86 -0.45
N PRO A 53 -9.69 -2.38 -0.70
CA PRO A 53 -9.86 -3.64 -1.40
C PRO A 53 -9.14 -3.61 -2.75
N CYS A 54 -8.32 -4.63 -3.00
CA CYS A 54 -7.62 -4.75 -4.28
C CYS A 54 -8.64 -4.79 -5.43
N PRO A 55 -8.52 -3.95 -6.48
CA PRO A 55 -9.50 -3.88 -7.56
C PRO A 55 -9.51 -5.14 -8.44
N VAL A 56 -8.47 -5.97 -8.37
CA VAL A 56 -8.34 -7.20 -9.18
C VAL A 56 -8.98 -8.40 -8.48
N CYS A 57 -8.70 -8.57 -7.19
CA CYS A 57 -9.17 -9.73 -6.44
C CYS A 57 -10.32 -9.41 -5.48
N HIS A 58 -10.72 -8.14 -5.35
CA HIS A 58 -11.76 -7.67 -4.43
C HIS A 58 -11.57 -8.17 -2.99
N GLY A 59 -10.31 -8.22 -2.54
CA GLY A 59 -9.94 -8.69 -1.21
C GLY A 59 -9.92 -10.21 -1.01
N THR A 60 -10.24 -11.01 -2.04
CA THR A 60 -10.16 -12.48 -1.96
C THR A 60 -8.72 -12.98 -1.81
N ARG A 61 -7.74 -12.20 -2.29
CA ARG A 61 -6.31 -12.58 -2.36
C ARG A 61 -6.05 -13.84 -3.18
N LEU A 62 -6.99 -14.22 -4.04
CA LEU A 62 -6.92 -15.40 -4.89
C LEU A 62 -6.81 -14.99 -6.36
N LYS A 63 -6.20 -15.88 -7.16
CA LYS A 63 -6.20 -15.74 -8.61
C LYS A 63 -7.59 -16.09 -9.19
N PRO A 64 -7.95 -15.57 -10.37
CA PRO A 64 -9.24 -15.87 -11.01
C PRO A 64 -9.48 -17.38 -11.20
N GLU A 65 -8.44 -18.16 -11.52
CA GLU A 65 -8.56 -19.60 -11.74
C GLU A 65 -8.95 -20.35 -10.47
N ALA A 66 -8.50 -19.87 -9.29
CA ALA A 66 -8.90 -20.45 -8.01
C ALA A 66 -10.36 -20.09 -7.65
N LEU A 67 -10.86 -18.95 -8.11
CA LEU A 67 -12.25 -18.52 -7.92
C LEU A 67 -13.22 -19.21 -8.90
N ALA A 68 -12.71 -19.83 -9.98
CA ALA A 68 -13.53 -20.58 -10.92
C ALA A 68 -14.02 -21.93 -10.35
N VAL A 69 -13.30 -22.48 -9.36
CA VAL A 69 -13.68 -23.74 -8.70
C VAL A 69 -14.78 -23.47 -7.68
N THR A 70 -15.88 -24.21 -7.78
CA THR A 70 -17.02 -24.09 -6.87
C THR A 70 -17.31 -25.39 -6.13
N PHE A 71 -17.80 -25.25 -4.90
CA PHE A 71 -18.32 -26.34 -4.08
C PHE A 71 -19.69 -25.91 -3.54
N ALA A 72 -20.70 -26.77 -3.71
CA ALA A 72 -22.08 -26.45 -3.35
C ALA A 72 -22.55 -25.07 -3.89
N GLY A 73 -22.13 -24.74 -5.13
CA GLY A 73 -22.49 -23.49 -5.81
C GLY A 73 -21.76 -22.23 -5.30
N ARG A 74 -20.74 -22.37 -4.44
CA ARG A 74 -19.95 -21.25 -3.88
C ARG A 74 -18.47 -21.40 -4.18
N THR A 75 -17.78 -20.29 -4.40
CA THR A 75 -16.32 -20.27 -4.51
C THR A 75 -15.66 -20.42 -3.14
N ILE A 76 -14.38 -20.81 -3.09
CA ILE A 76 -13.64 -20.90 -1.82
C ILE A 76 -13.66 -19.59 -1.02
N ALA A 77 -13.62 -18.43 -1.70
CA ALA A 77 -13.65 -17.13 -1.04
C ALA A 77 -15.00 -16.77 -0.43
N GLU A 78 -16.10 -17.34 -0.94
CA GLU A 78 -17.43 -17.19 -0.37
C GLU A 78 -17.59 -18.10 0.84
N THR A 79 -17.14 -19.35 0.71
CA THR A 79 -17.18 -20.35 1.78
C THR A 79 -16.40 -19.91 3.02
N VAL A 80 -15.21 -19.33 2.86
CA VAL A 80 -14.39 -18.80 3.98
C VAL A 80 -15.01 -17.57 4.64
N ARG A 81 -15.89 -16.84 3.94
CA ARG A 81 -16.60 -15.69 4.50
C ARG A 81 -17.85 -16.08 5.29
N LEU A 82 -18.28 -17.33 5.23
CA LEU A 82 -19.42 -17.80 6.00
C LEU A 82 -19.07 -17.92 7.49
N PRO A 83 -20.05 -17.66 8.39
CA PRO A 83 -19.95 -18.07 9.78
C PRO A 83 -19.74 -19.59 9.89
N LEU A 84 -19.03 -20.03 10.93
CA LEU A 84 -18.73 -21.46 11.14
C LEU A 84 -19.97 -22.36 11.16
N THR A 85 -21.08 -21.87 11.74
CA THR A 85 -22.35 -22.61 11.79
C THR A 85 -22.95 -22.81 10.40
N ALA A 86 -22.89 -21.79 9.54
CA ALA A 86 -23.37 -21.87 8.17
C ALA A 86 -22.46 -22.74 7.30
N LEU A 87 -21.15 -22.71 7.55
CA LEU A 87 -20.19 -23.58 6.89
C LEU A 87 -20.41 -25.06 7.25
N ALA A 88 -20.62 -25.36 8.53
CA ALA A 88 -20.87 -26.72 9.00
C ALA A 88 -22.13 -27.34 8.40
N ALA A 89 -23.16 -26.53 8.14
CA ALA A 89 -24.38 -26.98 7.46
C ALA A 89 -24.20 -27.30 5.97
N MET A 90 -23.04 -26.97 5.38
CA MET A 90 -22.69 -27.30 3.99
C MET A 90 -21.89 -28.60 3.86
N LEU A 91 -21.41 -29.16 4.96
CA LEU A 91 -20.62 -30.41 5.03
C LEU A 91 -21.53 -31.59 5.39
#